data_AF-A0A7Y0R2H3-F1
#
_entry.id   AF-A0A7Y0R2H3-F1
#
_cell.length_a   1.000
_cell.length_b   1.000
_cell.length_c   1.000
_cell.angle_alpha   90.00
_cell.angle_beta   90.00
_cell.angle_gamma   90.00
#
_symmetry.space_group_name_H-M   'P 1'
#
loop_
_entity.id
_entity.type
_entity.pdbx_description
1 polymer ?
#
loop_
_entity_poly.entity_id
_entity_poly.type
_entity_poly.pdbx_seq_one_letter_code
_entity_poly.pdbx_strand_id
1 'polypeptide(L)'
;DLKINLTDSYGQEQEINISAKAGDDIEELATYINGQTDLVKASVDQDGKLQIFAGNNKVEGEVEFSGGLSGELGLGEGKKVTVDTIDVTSVGGAQESVAIIDAALKYVDSHRAELGAFQNRFNHAISNLDNINENVNASKSRIKDTDFAKETTAMTKSQILSQASSS
;
A
#
# COMPACT_ATOMS: atom_id res chain seq x y z
N ASP A 1 26.30 21.79 -11.78
CA ASP A 1 25.62 20.76 -10.97
C ASP A 1 24.30 21.27 -10.44
N LEU A 2 23.30 20.39 -10.48
CA LEU A 2 21.98 20.54 -9.87
C LEU A 2 21.91 19.59 -8.68
N LYS A 3 21.44 20.09 -7.54
CA LYS A 3 21.17 19.30 -6.35
C LYS A 3 19.68 19.31 -6.06
N ILE A 4 19.13 18.13 -5.79
CA ILE A 4 17.72 17.96 -5.41
C ILE A 4 17.71 17.40 -3.99
N ASN A 5 17.24 18.21 -3.04
CA ASN A 5 17.05 17.80 -1.66
C ASN A 5 15.57 17.52 -1.43
N LEU A 6 15.28 16.36 -0.85
CA LEU A 6 13.91 15.95 -0.53
C LEU A 6 13.90 14.98 0.64
N THR A 7 12.75 14.80 1.26
CA THR A 7 12.55 13.75 2.26
C THR A 7 11.78 12.61 1.61
N ASP A 8 12.22 11.36 1.76
CA ASP A 8 11.47 10.22 1.24
C ASP A 8 10.22 9.93 2.08
N SER A 9 9.36 9.03 1.61
CA SER A 9 8.14 8.62 2.33
C SER A 9 8.39 7.91 3.67
N TYR A 10 9.65 7.68 4.04
CA TYR A 10 10.08 7.08 5.31
C TYR A 10 10.69 8.13 6.25
N GLY A 11 10.64 9.41 5.89
CA GLY A 11 11.20 10.50 6.68
C GLY A 11 12.72 10.63 6.60
N GLN A 12 13.38 10.00 5.62
CA GLN A 12 14.83 10.12 5.42
C GLN A 12 15.15 11.23 4.43
N GLU A 13 16.08 12.10 4.79
CA GLU A 13 16.61 13.12 3.87
C GLU A 13 17.45 12.45 2.76
N GLN A 14 17.19 12.86 1.52
CA GLN A 14 17.89 12.40 0.33
C GLN A 14 18.43 13.61 -0.43
N GLU A 15 19.73 13.57 -0.76
CA GLU A 15 20.37 14.52 -1.69
C GLU A 15 20.69 13.78 -2.99
N ILE A 16 20.09 14.22 -4.09
CA ILE A 16 20.37 13.72 -5.43
C ILE A 16 21.25 14.75 -6.13
N ASN A 17 22.48 14.33 -6.46
CA ASN A 17 23.44 15.15 -7.18
C ASN A 17 23.38 14.83 -8.68
N ILE A 18 23.07 15.84 -9.48
CA ILE A 18 22.94 15.77 -10.92
C ILE A 18 24.05 16.61 -11.57
N SER A 19 25.00 15.93 -12.20
CA SER A 19 26.09 16.56 -12.94
C SER A 19 25.78 16.51 -14.44
N ALA A 20 25.27 17.62 -14.99
CA ALA A 20 25.15 17.80 -16.43
C ALA A 20 26.54 17.92 -17.07
N LYS A 21 26.75 17.32 -18.25
CA LYS A 21 27.99 17.54 -19.02
C LYS A 21 27.83 18.77 -19.91
N ALA A 22 28.95 19.41 -20.22
CA ALA A 22 28.96 20.54 -21.13
C ALA A 22 28.53 20.09 -22.54
N GLY A 23 27.42 20.65 -23.02
CA GLY A 23 26.84 20.33 -24.32
C GLY A 23 25.66 19.36 -24.28
N ASP A 24 25.29 18.82 -23.12
CA ASP A 24 24.05 18.05 -22.96
C ASP A 24 22.84 18.96 -23.19
N ASP A 25 21.82 18.45 -23.89
CA ASP A 25 20.53 19.13 -24.00
C ASP A 25 19.62 18.86 -22.77
N ILE A 26 18.48 19.55 -22.71
CA ILE A 26 17.58 19.49 -21.54
C ILE A 26 16.87 18.13 -21.49
N GLU A 27 16.61 17.52 -22.64
CA GLU A 27 16.03 16.20 -22.80
C GLU A 27 16.97 15.09 -22.29
N GLU A 28 18.27 15.20 -22.59
CA GLU A 28 19.32 14.33 -22.06
C GLU A 28 19.43 14.49 -20.55
N LEU A 29 19.39 15.71 -20.03
CA LEU A 29 19.36 15.98 -18.59
C LEU A 29 18.12 15.36 -17.92
N ALA A 30 16.93 15.52 -18.51
CA ALA A 30 15.70 14.92 -17.99
C ALA A 30 15.78 13.40 -17.96
N THR A 31 16.33 12.80 -19.02
CA THR A 31 16.57 11.35 -19.10
C THR A 31 17.57 10.89 -18.04
N TYR A 32 18.64 11.66 -17.83
CA TYR A 32 19.64 11.37 -16.80
C TYR A 32 19.05 11.45 -15.39
N ILE A 33 18.22 12.45 -15.08
CA ILE A 33 17.51 12.57 -13.79
C ILE A 33 16.62 11.35 -13.57
N ASN A 34 15.80 10.98 -14.57
CA ASN A 34 14.93 9.81 -14.51
C ASN A 34 15.68 8.48 -14.34
N GLY A 35 16.93 8.40 -14.82
CA GLY A 35 17.78 7.22 -14.66
C GLY A 35 18.52 7.17 -13.33
N GLN A 36 18.75 8.31 -12.68
CA GLN A 36 19.53 8.40 -11.44
C GLN A 36 18.68 8.08 -10.20
N THR A 37 17.38 8.37 -10.23
CA THR A 37 16.51 8.19 -9.07
C THR A 37 15.09 7.84 -9.48
N ASP A 38 14.45 7.04 -8.63
CA ASP A 38 13.03 6.71 -8.73
C ASP A 38 12.13 7.73 -8.00
N LEU A 39 12.71 8.63 -7.19
CA LEU A 39 11.97 9.52 -6.28
C LEU A 39 11.32 10.70 -7.02
N VAL A 40 11.97 11.17 -8.08
CA VAL A 40 11.46 12.26 -8.94
C VAL A 40 11.36 11.79 -10.37
N LYS A 41 10.52 12.46 -11.15
CA LYS A 41 10.44 12.32 -12.61
C LYS A 41 10.73 13.66 -13.26
N ALA A 42 11.47 13.67 -14.35
CA ALA A 42 11.77 14.88 -15.13
C ALA A 42 11.20 14.77 -16.55
N SER A 43 10.72 15.90 -17.08
CA SER A 43 10.30 16.04 -18.48
C SER A 43 10.61 17.44 -19.00
N VAL A 44 10.41 17.65 -20.30
CA VAL A 44 10.57 18.96 -20.96
C VAL A 44 9.20 19.43 -21.44
N ASP A 45 8.88 20.70 -21.22
CA ASP A 45 7.65 21.33 -21.72
C ASP A 45 7.80 21.84 -23.16
N GLN A 46 6.75 22.47 -23.70
CA GLN A 46 6.75 23.02 -25.07
C GLN A 46 7.71 24.19 -25.25
N ASP A 47 8.06 24.88 -24.17
CA ASP A 47 8.97 26.02 -24.19
C ASP A 47 10.43 25.57 -24.05
N GLY A 48 10.68 24.25 -23.97
CA GLY A 48 12.01 23.69 -23.77
C GLY A 48 12.50 23.79 -22.32
N LYS A 49 11.61 23.96 -21.34
CA LYS A 49 12.00 24.05 -19.93
C LYS A 49 11.91 22.70 -19.24
N LEU A 50 12.86 22.46 -18.33
CA LEU A 50 12.86 21.29 -17.47
C LEU A 50 11.75 21.40 -16.42
N GLN A 51 10.94 20.35 -16.31
CA GLN A 51 9.95 20.16 -15.27
C GLN A 51 10.33 18.93 -14.45
N ILE A 52 10.24 19.04 -13.12
CA ILE A 52 10.54 17.94 -12.20
C ILE A 52 9.32 17.72 -11.29
N PHE A 53 8.87 16.48 -11.22
CA PHE A 53 7.69 16.05 -10.48
C PHE A 53 8.09 15.05 -9.40
N ALA A 54 7.51 15.18 -8.21
CA ALA A 54 7.66 14.22 -7.13
C ALA A 54 6.28 13.77 -6.67
N GLY A 55 6.06 12.46 -6.62
CA GLY A 55 4.80 11.89 -6.13
C GLY A 55 4.80 11.84 -4.60
N ASN A 56 3.68 12.22 -3.98
CA ASN A 56 3.49 12.14 -2.52
C ASN A 56 3.57 10.70 -1.96
N ASN A 57 3.50 9.70 -2.83
CA ASN A 57 3.67 8.29 -2.49
C ASN A 57 5.16 7.87 -2.37
N LYS A 58 6.11 8.75 -2.74
CA LYS A 58 7.56 8.50 -2.64
C LYS A 58 8.31 9.58 -1.86
N VAL A 59 7.78 10.80 -1.87
CA VAL A 59 8.41 11.99 -1.29
C VAL A 59 7.46 12.61 -0.27
N GLU A 60 8.00 12.94 0.89
CA GLU A 60 7.35 13.67 1.96
C GLU A 60 7.84 15.12 1.96
N GLY A 61 6.91 16.06 2.11
CA GLY A 61 7.26 17.49 2.20
C GLY A 61 7.55 18.15 0.86
N GLU A 62 8.43 19.16 0.89
CA GLU A 62 8.80 19.97 -0.26
C GLU A 62 10.10 19.45 -0.90
N VAL A 63 10.24 19.71 -2.19
CA VAL A 63 11.47 19.41 -2.95
C VAL A 63 12.22 20.71 -3.13
N GLU A 64 13.47 20.75 -2.68
CA GLU A 64 14.34 21.90 -2.81
C GLU A 64 15.38 21.68 -3.89
N PHE A 65 15.54 22.66 -4.78
CA PHE A 65 16.56 22.66 -5.81
C PHE A 65 17.68 23.64 -5.44
N SER A 66 18.93 23.20 -5.56
CA SER A 66 20.10 24.04 -5.32
C SER A 66 21.24 23.76 -6.31
N GLY A 67 22.29 24.57 -6.24
CA GLY A 67 23.43 24.51 -7.16
C GLY A 67 23.33 25.47 -8.35
N GLY A 68 24.46 25.67 -9.04
CA GLY A 68 24.56 26.66 -10.13
C GLY A 68 23.63 26.36 -11.31
N LEU A 69 23.38 25.08 -11.61
CA LEU A 69 22.51 24.67 -12.71
C LEU A 69 21.03 24.93 -12.41
N SER A 70 20.63 24.93 -11.13
CA SER A 70 19.25 25.25 -10.72
C SER A 70 18.85 26.67 -11.12
N GLY A 71 19.76 27.63 -10.94
CA GLY A 71 19.53 29.03 -11.32
C GLY A 71 19.52 29.24 -12.84
N GLU A 72 20.38 28.53 -13.57
CA GLU A 72 20.44 28.60 -15.04
C GLU A 72 19.20 28.01 -15.70
N LEU A 73 18.68 26.89 -15.18
CA LEU A 73 17.45 26.26 -15.63
C LEU A 73 16.18 26.98 -15.15
N GLY A 74 16.31 27.97 -14.26
CA GLY A 74 15.18 28.71 -13.71
C GLY A 74 14.23 27.85 -12.87
N LEU A 75 14.75 26.81 -12.20
CA LEU A 75 13.95 25.95 -11.33
C LEU A 75 13.48 26.77 -10.11
N GLY A 76 12.16 26.87 -9.95
CA GLY A 76 11.53 27.57 -8.82
C GLY A 76 11.20 26.63 -7.66
N GLU A 77 10.49 27.18 -6.67
CA GLU A 77 9.96 26.39 -5.55
C GLU A 77 8.96 25.32 -6.03
N GLY A 78 8.97 24.17 -5.35
CA GLY A 78 8.04 23.09 -5.62
C GLY A 78 6.60 23.51 -5.37
N LYS A 79 5.74 23.39 -6.38
CA LYS A 79 4.29 23.63 -6.24
C LYS A 79 3.58 22.31 -5.91
N LYS A 80 2.72 22.33 -4.89
CA LYS A 80 1.80 21.23 -4.61
C LYS A 80 0.62 21.28 -5.57
N VAL A 81 0.41 20.18 -6.29
CA VAL A 81 -0.68 20.00 -7.25
C VAL A 81 -1.44 18.72 -6.91
N THR A 82 -2.72 18.69 -7.29
CA THR A 82 -3.60 17.54 -7.00
C THR A 82 -4.36 17.15 -8.26
N VAL A 83 -5.10 16.04 -8.18
CA VAL A 83 -5.94 15.55 -9.29
C VAL A 83 -6.97 16.60 -9.73
N ASP A 84 -7.40 17.48 -8.83
CA ASP A 84 -8.37 18.55 -9.11
C ASP A 84 -7.80 19.65 -10.04
N THR A 85 -6.48 19.86 -10.02
CA THR A 85 -5.82 20.97 -10.71
C THR A 85 -5.12 20.55 -12.00
N ILE A 86 -5.43 19.36 -12.51
CA ILE A 86 -4.87 18.79 -13.73
C ILE A 86 -5.32 19.61 -14.96
N ASP A 87 -4.36 19.93 -15.83
CA ASP A 87 -4.61 20.60 -17.11
C ASP A 87 -3.81 19.91 -18.23
N VAL A 88 -4.51 19.41 -19.25
CA VAL A 88 -3.94 18.68 -20.39
C VAL A 88 -3.93 19.51 -21.68
N THR A 89 -4.25 20.79 -21.61
CA THR A 89 -4.26 21.69 -22.79
C THR A 89 -2.86 22.01 -23.32
N SER A 90 -1.84 21.69 -22.54
CA SER A 90 -0.42 21.95 -22.82
C SER A 90 0.36 20.63 -22.65
N VAL A 91 1.45 20.42 -23.40
CA VAL A 91 2.36 19.27 -23.28
C VAL A 91 2.93 19.17 -21.87
N GLY A 92 3.45 20.26 -21.30
CA GLY A 92 3.96 20.28 -19.93
C GLY A 92 2.87 19.97 -18.91
N GLY A 93 1.67 20.52 -19.10
CA GLY A 93 0.50 20.19 -18.28
C GLY A 93 0.11 18.72 -18.41
N ALA A 94 0.16 18.15 -19.61
CA ALA A 94 -0.10 16.73 -19.84
C ALA A 94 0.95 15.83 -19.17
N GLN A 95 2.23 16.19 -19.19
CA GLN A 95 3.29 15.45 -18.48
C GLN A 95 3.09 15.52 -16.96
N GLU A 96 2.80 16.70 -16.43
CA GLU A 96 2.45 16.90 -15.02
C GLU A 96 1.23 16.04 -14.62
N SER A 97 0.19 16.06 -15.46
CA SER A 97 -1.03 15.27 -15.28
C SER A 97 -0.74 13.78 -15.19
N VAL A 98 0.14 13.25 -16.05
CA VAL A 98 0.58 11.85 -16.00
C VAL A 98 1.27 11.53 -14.67
N ALA A 99 2.14 12.42 -14.18
CA ALA A 99 2.82 12.23 -12.90
C ALA A 99 1.83 12.25 -11.72
N ILE A 100 0.86 13.18 -11.72
CA ILE A 100 -0.20 13.27 -10.69
C ILE A 100 -1.05 12.00 -10.69
N ILE A 101 -1.50 11.55 -11.87
CA ILE A 101 -2.36 10.37 -11.98
C ILE A 101 -1.61 9.10 -11.57
N ASP A 102 -0.32 8.94 -11.94
CA ASP A 102 0.49 7.80 -11.50
C ASP A 102 0.61 7.73 -9.97
N ALA A 103 0.82 8.87 -9.31
CA ALA A 103 0.86 8.93 -7.85
C ALA A 103 -0.52 8.59 -7.23
N ALA A 104 -1.60 9.13 -7.78
CA ALA A 104 -2.97 8.85 -7.32
C ALA A 104 -3.37 7.39 -7.52
N LEU A 105 -3.01 6.78 -8.66
CA LEU A 105 -3.27 5.36 -8.92
C LEU A 105 -2.51 4.47 -7.95
N LYS A 106 -1.22 4.75 -7.69
CA LYS A 106 -0.43 4.03 -6.69
C LYS A 106 -1.03 4.14 -5.30
N TYR A 107 -1.56 5.31 -4.94
CA TYR A 107 -2.28 5.48 -3.68
C TYR A 107 -3.54 4.61 -3.61
N VAL A 108 -4.36 4.58 -4.66
CA VAL A 108 -5.56 3.71 -4.68
C VAL A 108 -5.17 2.23 -4.63
N ASP A 109 -4.17 1.83 -5.40
CA ASP A 109 -3.73 0.44 -5.47
C ASP A 109 -3.13 -0.05 -4.15
N SER A 110 -2.40 0.79 -3.41
CA SER A 110 -1.89 0.43 -2.08
C SER A 110 -3.03 0.15 -1.10
N HIS A 111 -4.07 0.98 -1.09
CA HIS A 111 -5.25 0.77 -0.25
C HIS A 111 -6.03 -0.47 -0.67
N ARG A 112 -6.14 -0.76 -1.97
CA ARG A 112 -6.77 -2.00 -2.45
C ARG A 112 -5.99 -3.24 -2.02
N ALA A 113 -4.66 -3.18 -2.06
CA ALA A 113 -3.80 -4.26 -1.59
C ALA A 113 -3.97 -4.48 -0.08
N GLU A 114 -4.03 -3.41 0.72
CA GLU A 114 -4.27 -3.48 2.16
C GLU A 114 -5.64 -4.10 2.47
N LEU A 115 -6.70 -3.66 1.78
CA LEU A 115 -8.04 -4.24 1.92
C LEU A 115 -8.06 -5.73 1.52
N GLY A 116 -7.34 -6.11 0.46
CA GLY A 116 -7.18 -7.52 0.07
C GLY A 116 -6.47 -8.35 1.15
N ALA A 117 -5.44 -7.79 1.79
CA ALA A 117 -4.76 -8.43 2.91
C ALA A 117 -5.69 -8.62 4.13
N PHE A 118 -6.51 -7.60 4.44
CA PHE A 118 -7.53 -7.72 5.49
C PHE A 118 -8.58 -8.79 5.16
N GLN A 119 -9.07 -8.84 3.93
CA GLN A 119 -10.00 -9.89 3.49
C GLN A 119 -9.39 -11.28 3.66
N ASN A 120 -8.12 -11.48 3.28
CA ASN A 120 -7.44 -12.76 3.47
C ASN A 120 -7.33 -13.13 4.96
N ARG A 121 -6.97 -12.16 5.81
CA ARG A 121 -6.89 -12.37 7.26
C ARG A 121 -8.26 -12.71 7.87
N PHE A 122 -9.34 -12.06 7.42
CA PHE A 122 -10.69 -12.38 7.86
C PHE A 122 -11.12 -13.79 7.43
N ASN A 123 -10.85 -14.18 6.17
CA ASN A 123 -11.17 -15.53 5.71
C ASN A 123 -10.43 -16.60 6.53
N HIS A 124 -9.14 -16.40 6.81
CA HIS A 124 -8.39 -17.31 7.68
C HIS A 124 -8.96 -17.37 9.10
N ALA A 125 -9.32 -16.22 9.68
CA ALA A 125 -9.93 -16.17 11.01
C ALA A 125 -11.28 -16.91 11.03
N ILE A 126 -12.13 -16.71 10.02
CA ILE A 126 -13.43 -17.39 9.88
C ILE A 126 -13.22 -18.90 9.77
N SER A 127 -12.36 -19.37 8.86
CA SER A 127 -12.10 -20.81 8.70
C SER A 127 -11.56 -21.44 9.99
N ASN A 128 -10.70 -20.74 10.73
CA ASN A 128 -10.23 -21.22 12.02
C ASN A 128 -11.37 -21.29 13.06
N LEU A 129 -12.25 -20.27 13.10
CA LEU A 129 -13.41 -20.26 14.00
C LEU A 129 -14.41 -21.37 13.66
N ASP A 130 -14.64 -21.66 12.37
CA ASP A 130 -15.51 -22.75 11.94
C ASP A 130 -14.96 -24.12 12.37
N ASN A 131 -13.66 -24.35 12.18
CA ASN A 131 -13.00 -25.57 12.68
C ASN A 131 -13.11 -25.71 14.21
N ILE A 132 -12.91 -24.61 14.94
CA ILE A 132 -13.08 -24.62 16.40
C ILE A 132 -14.55 -24.93 16.77
N ASN A 133 -15.51 -24.32 16.07
CA ASN A 133 -16.93 -24.53 16.31
C ASN A 133 -17.34 -26.00 16.07
N GLU A 134 -16.87 -26.61 14.98
CA GLU A 134 -17.08 -28.03 14.69
C GLU A 134 -16.50 -28.92 15.79
N ASN A 135 -15.25 -28.68 16.19
CA ASN A 135 -14.59 -29.45 17.25
C ASN A 135 -15.28 -29.30 18.61
N VAL A 136 -15.77 -28.11 18.96
CA VAL A 136 -16.53 -27.86 20.19
C VAL A 136 -17.88 -28.57 20.14
N ASN A 137 -18.60 -28.50 19.03
CA ASN A 137 -19.89 -29.18 18.86
C ASN A 137 -19.73 -30.71 18.90
N ALA A 138 -18.72 -31.27 18.24
CA ALA A 138 -18.41 -32.70 18.29
C ALA A 138 -18.06 -33.16 19.71
N SER A 139 -17.29 -32.35 20.45
CA SER A 139 -16.96 -32.62 21.85
C SER A 139 -18.19 -32.54 22.75
N LYS A 140 -19.07 -31.56 22.53
CA LYS A 140 -20.35 -31.43 23.23
C LYS A 140 -21.29 -32.61 22.94
N SER A 141 -21.35 -33.10 21.71
CA SER A 141 -22.13 -34.30 21.36
C SER A 141 -21.60 -35.51 22.11
N ARG A 142 -20.28 -35.77 22.09
CA ARG A 142 -19.67 -36.89 22.81
C ARG A 142 -19.96 -36.85 24.31
N ILE A 143 -19.88 -35.67 24.94
CA ILE A 143 -20.22 -35.51 26.36
C ILE A 143 -21.70 -35.86 26.59
N LYS A 144 -22.60 -35.27 25.80
CA LYS A 144 -24.05 -35.50 25.92
C LYS A 144 -24.42 -36.97 25.69
N ASP A 145 -23.86 -37.60 24.67
CA ASP A 145 -24.10 -39.01 24.33
C ASP A 145 -23.58 -39.93 25.44
N THR A 146 -22.43 -39.61 26.04
CA THR A 146 -21.87 -40.35 27.18
C THR A 146 -22.74 -40.21 28.43
N ASP A 147 -23.24 -39.01 28.72
CA ASP A 147 -24.11 -38.76 29.87
C ASP A 147 -25.47 -39.44 29.68
N PHE A 148 -26.03 -39.43 28.47
CA PHE A 148 -27.24 -40.16 28.15
C PHE A 148 -27.06 -41.68 28.29
N ALA A 149 -25.92 -42.23 27.83
CA ALA A 149 -25.61 -43.64 28.00
C ALA A 149 -25.48 -44.05 29.48
N LYS A 150 -24.87 -43.20 30.32
CA LYS A 150 -24.79 -43.41 31.78
C LYS A 150 -26.17 -43.45 32.42
N GLU A 151 -27.02 -42.46 32.13
CA GLU A 151 -28.37 -42.37 32.70
C GLU A 151 -29.23 -43.57 32.26
N THR A 152 -29.18 -43.92 30.97
CA THR A 152 -29.90 -45.08 30.43
C THR A 152 -29.46 -46.39 31.10
N THR A 153 -28.15 -46.55 31.35
CA THR A 153 -27.61 -47.73 32.05
C THR A 153 -28.09 -47.77 33.51
N ALA A 154 -28.10 -46.62 34.19
CA ALA A 154 -28.60 -46.51 35.56
C ALA A 154 -30.10 -46.82 35.67
N MET A 155 -30.91 -46.32 34.73
CA MET A 155 -32.34 -46.64 34.62
C MET A 155 -32.56 -48.13 34.37
N THR A 156 -31.85 -48.70 33.41
CA THR A 156 -31.94 -50.14 33.07
C THR A 156 -31.56 -51.01 34.27
N LYS A 157 -30.47 -50.67 34.98
CA LYS A 157 -30.05 -51.37 36.20
C LYS A 157 -31.14 -51.32 37.28
N SER A 158 -31.75 -50.16 37.48
CA SER A 158 -32.83 -49.97 38.47
C SER A 158 -34.09 -50.79 38.12
N GLN A 159 -34.46 -50.87 36.84
CA GLN A 159 -35.57 -51.69 36.36
C GLN A 159 -35.32 -53.19 36.57
N ILE A 160 -34.11 -53.67 36.26
CA ILE A 160 -33.73 -55.07 36.49
C ILE A 160 -33.79 -55.42 37.98
N LEU A 161 -33.25 -54.56 38.85
CA LEU A 161 -33.31 -54.73 40.31
C LEU A 161 -34.76 -54.80 40.81
N SER A 162 -35.63 -53.91 40.32
CA SER A 162 -37.05 -53.92 40.68
C SER A 162 -37.75 -55.23 40.28
N GLN A 163 -37.49 -55.76 39.08
CA GLN A 163 -38.09 -57.01 38.62
C GLN A 163 -37.56 -58.22 39.40
N ALA A 164 -36.24 -58.29 39.63
CA ALA A 164 -35.61 -59.34 40.42
C ALA A 164 -36.06 -59.35 41.88
N SER A 165 -36.40 -58.19 42.45
CA SER A 165 -36.92 -58.08 43.81
C SER A 165 -38.42 -58.41 43.92
N SER A 166 -39.14 -58.48 42.80
CA SER A 166 -40.57 -58.83 42.73
C SER A 166 -40.84 -60.27 42.26
N SER A 167 -39.79 -60.98 41.81
CA SER A 167 -39.82 -62.42 41.46
C SER A 167 -39.41 -63.27 42.65
#